data_AF-A0A2N9MQ18-F1
#
_entry.id   AF-A0A2N9MQ18-F1
#
_cell.length_a   1.000
_cell.length_b   1.000
_cell.length_c   1.000
_cell.angle_alpha   90.00
_cell.angle_beta   90.00
_cell.angle_gamma   90.00
#
_symmetry.space_group_name_H-M   'P 1'
#
loop_
_entity.id
_entity.type
_entity.pdbx_description
1 polymer ?
#
loop_
_entity_poly.entity_id
_entity_poly.type
_entity_poly.pdbx_seq_one_letter_code
_entity_poly.pdbx_strand_id
1 'polypeptide(L)'
;MLFHDGAEELAISQLARVQVGPYYTNTRDGLILAQKLLNQERKDMRQIIMITDGKPSCLTLEDGRMYKNAFGLDPLVISRTLEEVNRCKKQGILINTFMLASDYGLVNFVQKVTELCRGKAYFTTPYTLGQYLLMDYMNRKTRTIH
;
A
#
# COMPACT_ATOMS: atom_id res chain seq x y z
N MET A 1 8.39 -0.36 5.33
CA MET A 1 7.56 -1.48 5.79
C MET A 1 7.44 -2.51 4.68
N LEU A 2 7.40 -3.78 5.04
CA LEU A 2 7.10 -4.88 4.13
C LEU A 2 5.79 -5.53 4.56
N PHE A 3 5.05 -6.09 3.60
CA PHE A 3 3.87 -6.89 3.90
C PHE A 3 3.87 -8.19 3.07
N HIS A 4 4.10 -9.30 3.75
CA HIS A 4 4.02 -10.67 3.21
C HIS A 4 2.83 -11.38 3.88
N ASP A 5 3.07 -12.47 4.61
CA ASP A 5 2.13 -13.06 5.58
C ASP A 5 1.70 -12.09 6.71
N GLY A 6 2.56 -11.15 7.12
CA GLY A 6 2.27 -10.10 8.10
C GLY A 6 2.90 -8.77 7.68
N ALA A 7 2.93 -7.76 8.56
CA ALA A 7 3.58 -6.48 8.28
C ALA A 7 4.68 -6.16 9.31
N GLU A 8 5.84 -5.73 8.81
CA GLU A 8 6.98 -5.35 9.63
C GLU A 8 7.59 -4.02 9.22
N GLU A 9 8.15 -3.32 10.20
CA GLU A 9 8.99 -2.16 9.96
C GLU A 9 10.37 -2.62 9.50
N LEU A 10 10.96 -1.89 8.56
CA LEU A 10 12.26 -2.21 8.01
C LEU A 10 13.10 -0.95 7.98
N ALA A 11 14.31 -1.02 8.55
CA ALA A 11 15.28 0.06 8.43
C ALA A 11 15.72 0.23 6.97
N ILE A 12 15.90 1.48 6.52
CA ILE A 12 16.29 1.79 5.14
C ILE A 12 17.60 1.09 4.75
N SER A 13 18.54 0.96 5.68
CA SER A 13 19.83 0.27 5.48
C SER A 13 19.68 -1.22 5.16
N GLN A 14 18.55 -1.82 5.52
CA GLN A 14 18.26 -3.23 5.27
C GLN A 14 17.53 -3.47 3.94
N LEU A 15 17.00 -2.41 3.30
CA LEU A 15 16.16 -2.50 2.10
C LEU A 15 16.83 -3.28 0.95
N ALA A 16 18.13 -3.08 0.71
CA ALA A 16 18.86 -3.77 -0.34
C ALA A 16 19.11 -5.27 -0.05
N ARG A 17 18.92 -5.70 1.20
CA ARG A 17 19.15 -7.09 1.65
C ARG A 17 17.86 -7.87 1.84
N VAL A 18 16.72 -7.21 1.69
CA VAL A 18 15.40 -7.86 1.78
C VAL A 18 15.22 -8.79 0.59
N GLN A 19 14.91 -10.04 0.88
CA GLN A 19 14.31 -10.94 -0.10
C GLN A 19 12.81 -10.96 0.15
N VAL A 20 12.04 -10.55 -0.85
CA VAL A 20 10.58 -10.67 -0.81
C VAL A 20 10.26 -12.15 -1.03
N GLY A 21 9.83 -12.84 0.02
CA GLY A 21 9.44 -14.25 -0.07
C GLY A 21 8.17 -14.42 -0.93
N PRO A 22 7.99 -15.57 -1.61
CA PRO A 22 6.91 -15.77 -2.59
C PRO A 22 5.51 -16.03 -1.97
N TYR A 23 5.20 -15.44 -0.82
CA TYR A 23 4.05 -15.86 -0.02
C TYR A 23 3.13 -14.70 0.32
N TYR A 24 2.02 -14.67 -0.41
CA TYR A 24 0.81 -13.86 -0.19
C TYR A 24 1.06 -12.35 0.04
N THR A 25 -0.03 -11.58 0.01
CA THR A 25 0.02 -10.12 0.07
C THR A 25 -0.95 -9.65 1.14
N ASN A 26 -0.47 -9.43 2.36
CA ASN A 26 -1.27 -8.95 3.49
C ASN A 26 -1.32 -7.42 3.51
N THR A 27 -1.92 -6.83 2.48
CA THR A 27 -2.06 -5.36 2.38
C THR A 27 -2.78 -4.76 3.58
N ARG A 28 -3.73 -5.49 4.18
CA ARG A 28 -4.48 -5.06 5.37
C ARG A 28 -3.54 -4.79 6.55
N ASP A 29 -2.69 -5.75 6.92
CA ASP A 29 -1.76 -5.56 8.05
C ASP A 29 -0.74 -4.45 7.76
N GLY A 30 -0.31 -4.32 6.50
CA GLY A 30 0.55 -3.22 6.06
C GLY A 30 -0.10 -1.84 6.33
N LEU A 31 -1.39 -1.70 6.03
CA LEU A 31 -2.15 -0.48 6.31
C LEU A 31 -2.37 -0.25 7.81
N ILE A 32 -2.61 -1.30 8.60
CA ILE A 32 -2.74 -1.20 10.06
C ILE A 32 -1.44 -0.70 10.69
N LEU A 33 -0.30 -1.29 10.29
CA LEU A 33 1.01 -0.88 10.77
C LEU A 33 1.32 0.56 10.36
N ALA A 34 1.04 0.92 9.10
CA ALA A 34 1.25 2.27 8.61
C ALA A 34 0.43 3.31 9.39
N GLN A 35 -0.84 3.03 9.69
CA GLN A 35 -1.67 3.89 10.54
C GLN A 35 -1.05 4.06 11.93
N LYS A 36 -0.59 2.97 12.56
CA LYS A 36 0.05 3.02 13.88
C LYS A 36 1.28 3.92 13.88
N LEU A 37 2.16 3.77 12.89
CA LEU A 37 3.37 4.59 12.76
C LEU A 37 3.03 6.06 12.49
N LEU A 38 2.14 6.33 11.52
CA LEU A 38 1.77 7.70 11.17
C LEU A 38 1.01 8.44 12.28
N ASN A 39 0.32 7.73 13.17
CA ASN A 39 -0.34 8.32 14.33
C ASN A 39 0.62 8.66 15.48
N GLN A 40 1.83 8.12 15.48
CA GLN A 40 2.88 8.52 16.42
C GLN A 40 3.57 9.81 15.98
N GLU A 41 3.51 10.14 14.69
CA GLU A 41 4.08 11.35 14.11
C GLU A 41 3.18 12.57 14.30
N ARG A 42 3.74 13.69 14.81
CA ARG A 42 3.05 14.97 14.94
C ARG A 42 3.19 15.82 13.67
N LYS A 43 2.67 15.31 12.55
CA LYS A 43 2.71 15.98 11.24
C LYS A 43 1.29 16.19 10.71
N ASP A 44 1.04 17.39 10.18
CA ASP A 44 -0.25 17.74 9.58
C ASP A 44 -0.54 16.89 8.34
N MET A 45 0.48 16.63 7.52
CA MET A 45 0.39 15.78 6.35
C MET A 45 0.91 14.37 6.64
N ARG A 46 0.03 13.37 6.50
CA ARG A 46 0.36 11.94 6.63
C ARG A 46 0.06 11.22 5.32
N GLN A 47 1.03 10.44 4.83
CA GLN A 47 0.94 9.81 3.52
C GLN A 47 1.55 8.40 3.54
N ILE A 48 0.89 7.48 2.84
CA ILE A 48 1.36 6.15 2.50
C ILE A 48 1.68 6.12 1.01
N ILE A 49 2.88 5.66 0.66
CA ILE A 49 3.24 5.27 -0.71
C ILE A 49 3.25 3.75 -0.73
N MET A 50 2.22 3.16 -1.35
CA MET A 50 2.10 1.72 -1.51
C MET A 50 2.69 1.31 -2.85
N ILE A 51 3.65 0.39 -2.84
CA ILE A 51 4.21 -0.21 -4.05
C ILE A 51 3.89 -1.70 -3.97
N THR A 52 3.19 -2.23 -4.97
CA THR A 52 2.77 -3.65 -5.00
C THR A 52 2.76 -4.20 -6.41
N ASP A 53 3.15 -5.46 -6.56
CA ASP A 53 3.04 -6.26 -7.79
C ASP A 53 1.87 -7.27 -7.74
N GLY A 54 1.27 -7.46 -6.56
CA GLY A 54 0.22 -8.43 -6.29
C GLY A 54 -1.04 -7.83 -5.67
N LYS A 55 -2.16 -8.53 -5.88
CA LYS A 55 -3.45 -8.26 -5.23
C LYS A 55 -3.45 -8.79 -3.80
N PRO A 56 -4.20 -8.17 -2.86
CA PRO A 56 -4.39 -8.72 -1.54
C PRO A 56 -4.84 -10.19 -1.63
N SER A 57 -4.14 -11.06 -0.93
CA SER A 57 -4.34 -12.52 -1.02
C SER A 57 -4.33 -13.22 0.34
N CYS A 58 -4.10 -12.49 1.42
CA CYS A 58 -4.24 -12.99 2.78
C CYS A 58 -4.59 -11.88 3.78
N LEU A 59 -5.02 -12.27 4.97
CA LEU A 59 -5.27 -11.37 6.10
C LEU A 59 -5.12 -12.10 7.44
N THR A 60 -4.68 -11.36 8.47
CA THR A 60 -4.69 -11.85 9.85
C THR A 60 -6.09 -11.73 10.44
N LEU A 61 -6.63 -12.85 10.91
CA LEU A 61 -7.91 -12.92 11.62
C LEU A 61 -7.74 -12.43 13.06
N GLU A 62 -8.86 -12.14 13.72
CA GLU A 62 -8.87 -11.61 15.10
C GLU A 62 -8.28 -12.60 16.12
N ASP A 63 -8.35 -13.90 15.82
CA ASP A 63 -7.73 -14.97 16.62
C ASP A 63 -6.25 -15.21 16.29
N GLY A 64 -5.64 -14.36 15.44
CA GLY A 64 -4.25 -14.46 15.01
C GLY A 64 -3.99 -15.48 13.91
N ARG A 65 -5.00 -16.23 13.45
CA ARG A 65 -4.83 -17.16 12.32
C ARG A 65 -4.67 -16.40 11.01
N MET A 66 -3.88 -16.97 10.12
CA MET A 66 -3.67 -16.43 8.79
C MET A 66 -4.63 -17.05 7.78
N TYR A 67 -5.57 -16.25 7.28
CA TYR A 67 -6.45 -16.65 6.18
C TYR A 67 -5.76 -16.37 4.84
N LYS A 68 -5.66 -17.39 3.98
CA LYS A 68 -4.89 -17.35 2.72
C LYS A 68 -5.75 -17.81 1.55
N ASN A 69 -5.77 -17.02 0.48
CA ASN A 69 -6.38 -17.40 -0.80
C ASN A 69 -5.50 -16.92 -1.97
N ALA A 70 -4.75 -17.85 -2.57
CA ALA A 70 -3.75 -17.55 -3.60
C ALA A 70 -4.37 -17.05 -4.92
N PHE A 71 -5.62 -17.45 -5.22
CA PHE A 71 -6.33 -16.97 -6.40
C PHE A 71 -6.65 -15.46 -6.31
N GLY A 72 -6.56 -14.87 -5.10
CA GLY A 72 -6.88 -13.47 -4.78
C GLY A 72 -8.28 -13.04 -5.24
N LEU A 73 -8.58 -11.74 -5.12
CA LEU A 73 -9.94 -11.20 -5.27
C LEU A 73 -10.99 -11.83 -4.33
N ASP A 74 -10.52 -12.55 -3.32
CA ASP A 74 -11.35 -13.11 -2.26
C ASP A 74 -12.18 -11.96 -1.61
N PRO A 75 -13.52 -12.03 -1.64
CA PRO A 75 -14.36 -10.93 -1.17
C PRO A 75 -14.08 -10.54 0.28
N LEU A 76 -13.73 -11.50 1.14
CA LEU A 76 -13.39 -11.24 2.53
C LEU A 76 -12.06 -10.47 2.62
N VAL A 77 -11.02 -10.92 1.91
CA VAL A 77 -9.70 -10.23 1.89
C VAL A 77 -9.83 -8.82 1.35
N ILE A 78 -10.54 -8.66 0.23
CA ILE A 78 -10.74 -7.36 -0.39
C ILE A 78 -11.56 -6.44 0.52
N SER A 79 -12.68 -6.92 1.05
CA SER A 79 -13.55 -6.11 1.92
C SER A 79 -12.80 -5.62 3.16
N ARG A 80 -12.10 -6.51 3.87
CA ARG A 80 -11.32 -6.15 5.07
C ARG A 80 -10.15 -5.21 4.75
N THR A 81 -9.54 -5.34 3.58
CA THR A 81 -8.49 -4.40 3.13
C THR A 81 -9.07 -3.02 2.84
N LEU A 82 -10.22 -2.93 2.15
CA LEU A 82 -10.88 -1.67 1.86
C LEU A 82 -11.42 -0.96 3.11
N GLU A 83 -11.77 -1.70 4.17
CA GLU A 83 -12.08 -1.12 5.48
C GLU A 83 -10.89 -0.35 6.05
N GLU A 84 -9.67 -0.89 5.98
CA GLU A 84 -8.46 -0.19 6.43
C GLU A 84 -8.15 1.03 5.57
N VAL A 85 -8.34 0.93 4.26
CA VAL A 85 -8.23 2.09 3.35
C VAL A 85 -9.20 3.20 3.78
N ASN A 86 -10.43 2.84 4.13
CA ASN A 86 -11.41 3.81 4.63
C ASN A 86 -11.02 4.37 6.02
N ARG A 87 -10.41 3.57 6.89
CA ARG A 87 -9.86 4.06 8.18
C ARG A 87 -8.74 5.07 7.95
N CYS A 88 -7.81 4.81 7.03
CA CYS A 88 -6.78 5.77 6.61
C CYS A 88 -7.40 7.07 6.12
N LYS A 89 -8.40 7.00 5.23
CA LYS A 89 -9.14 8.17 4.72
C LYS A 89 -9.73 9.01 5.86
N LYS A 90 -10.44 8.38 6.80
CA LYS A 90 -11.05 9.06 7.96
C LYS A 90 -10.01 9.75 8.85
N GLN A 91 -8.82 9.19 8.92
CA GLN A 91 -7.70 9.79 9.65
C GLN A 91 -6.96 10.88 8.86
N GLY A 92 -7.36 11.18 7.62
CA GLY A 92 -6.67 12.15 6.77
C GLY A 92 -5.35 11.64 6.18
N ILE A 93 -5.14 10.32 6.17
CA ILE A 93 -3.95 9.70 5.58
C ILE A 93 -4.16 9.50 4.08
N LEU A 94 -3.31 10.12 3.26
CA LEU A 94 -3.33 9.95 1.81
C LEU A 94 -2.64 8.64 1.41
N ILE A 95 -3.23 7.87 0.49
CA ILE A 95 -2.62 6.63 -0.04
C ILE A 95 -2.37 6.82 -1.54
N ASN A 96 -1.11 6.85 -1.93
CA ASN A 96 -0.70 6.78 -3.34
C ASN A 96 -0.23 5.37 -3.65
N THR A 97 -0.78 4.77 -4.70
CA THR A 97 -0.53 3.38 -5.05
C THR A 97 0.20 3.28 -6.37
N PHE A 98 1.34 2.58 -6.37
CA PHE A 98 2.13 2.23 -7.52
C PHE A 98 2.07 0.73 -7.74
N MET A 99 1.61 0.35 -8.92
CA MET A 99 1.31 -1.02 -9.26
C MET A 99 2.28 -1.52 -10.33
N LEU A 100 2.97 -2.63 -10.08
CA LEU A 100 4.05 -3.16 -10.93
C LEU A 100 3.62 -4.29 -11.89
N ALA A 101 2.32 -4.51 -12.10
CA ALA A 101 1.80 -5.61 -12.90
C ALA A 101 0.66 -5.18 -13.84
N SER A 102 0.29 -6.05 -14.78
CA SER A 102 -0.76 -5.82 -15.78
C SER A 102 -2.04 -6.63 -15.51
N ASP A 103 -2.18 -7.21 -14.31
CA ASP A 103 -3.32 -8.05 -13.95
C ASP A 103 -4.62 -7.23 -13.80
N TYR A 104 -5.68 -7.62 -14.53
CA TYR A 104 -6.98 -6.95 -14.50
C TYR A 104 -7.61 -6.95 -13.10
N GLY A 105 -7.43 -8.02 -12.31
CA GLY A 105 -7.92 -8.09 -10.94
C GLY A 105 -7.28 -7.03 -10.04
N LEU A 106 -5.97 -6.87 -10.18
CA LEU A 106 -5.21 -5.85 -9.47
C LEU A 106 -5.62 -4.42 -9.87
N VAL A 107 -5.86 -4.17 -11.17
CA VAL A 107 -6.39 -2.88 -11.65
C VAL A 107 -7.69 -2.50 -10.93
N ASN A 108 -8.65 -3.42 -10.87
CA ASN A 108 -9.94 -3.19 -10.23
C ASN A 108 -9.79 -2.91 -8.73
N PHE A 109 -8.89 -3.62 -8.05
CA PHE A 109 -8.60 -3.35 -6.64
C PHE A 109 -8.01 -1.94 -6.46
N VAL A 110 -7.01 -1.56 -7.25
CA VAL A 110 -6.35 -0.26 -7.16
C VAL A 110 -7.30 0.89 -7.48
N GLN A 111 -8.21 0.73 -8.45
CA GLN A 111 -9.27 1.69 -8.73
C GLN A 111 -10.15 1.92 -7.50
N LYS A 112 -10.63 0.84 -6.84
CA LYS A 112 -11.42 0.97 -5.60
C LYS A 112 -10.66 1.67 -4.48
N VAL A 113 -9.36 1.38 -4.31
CA VAL A 113 -8.52 2.08 -3.32
C VAL A 113 -8.45 3.58 -3.61
N THR A 114 -8.29 3.94 -4.89
CA THR A 114 -8.18 5.33 -5.37
C THR A 114 -9.51 6.08 -5.33
N GLU A 115 -10.64 5.40 -5.49
CA GLU A 115 -11.96 6.00 -5.29
C GLU A 115 -12.21 6.29 -3.81
N LEU A 116 -11.78 5.39 -2.92
CA LEU A 116 -11.94 5.56 -1.49
C LEU A 116 -11.01 6.64 -0.95
N CYS A 117 -9.73 6.60 -1.29
CA CYS A 117 -8.72 7.55 -0.87
C CYS A 117 -8.46 8.56 -2.00
N ARG A 118 -8.53 9.87 -1.72
CA ARG A 118 -8.20 10.95 -2.68
C ARG A 118 -6.73 10.98 -3.15
N GLY A 119 -6.04 9.84 -3.13
CA GLY A 119 -4.71 9.67 -3.68
C GLY A 119 -4.73 9.32 -5.16
N LYS A 120 -3.58 8.92 -5.68
CA LYS A 120 -3.39 8.58 -7.09
C LYS A 120 -3.00 7.11 -7.25
N ALA A 121 -3.49 6.49 -8.31
CA ALA A 121 -3.03 5.20 -8.79
C ALA A 121 -2.11 5.37 -10.00
N TYR A 122 -0.97 4.70 -9.98
CA TYR A 122 -0.01 4.67 -11.06
C TYR A 122 0.20 3.22 -11.51
N PHE A 123 -0.11 2.97 -12.77
CA PHE A 123 0.17 1.71 -13.45
C PHE A 123 1.55 1.83 -14.09
N THR A 124 2.52 1.04 -13.61
CA THR A 124 3.91 1.23 -13.97
C THR A 124 4.63 -0.11 -14.12
N THR A 125 5.79 -0.07 -14.77
CA THR A 125 6.74 -1.18 -14.82
C THR A 125 7.89 -0.88 -13.86
N PRO A 126 8.67 -1.87 -13.42
CA PRO A 126 9.85 -1.62 -12.58
C PRO A 126 10.80 -0.54 -13.14
N TYR A 127 10.93 -0.47 -14.47
CA TYR A 127 11.76 0.54 -15.15
C TYR A 127 11.19 1.96 -15.12
N THR A 128 9.86 2.10 -15.13
CA THR A 128 9.19 3.42 -15.17
C THR A 128 8.82 3.93 -13.77
N LEU A 129 8.77 3.05 -12.77
CA LEU A 129 8.42 3.39 -11.39
C LEU A 129 9.32 4.50 -10.83
N GLY A 130 10.64 4.36 -11.01
CA GLY A 130 11.61 5.32 -10.50
C GLY A 130 11.40 6.73 -11.08
N GLN A 131 11.13 6.83 -12.38
CA GLN A 131 10.86 8.10 -13.04
C GLN A 131 9.59 8.76 -12.51
N TYR A 132 8.51 7.99 -12.30
CA TYR A 132 7.26 8.52 -11.75
C TYR A 132 7.40 8.98 -10.30
N LEU A 133 8.09 8.23 -9.45
CA LEU A 133 8.34 8.61 -8.05
C LEU A 133 9.14 9.93 -7.98
N LEU A 134 10.18 10.06 -8.80
CA LEU A 134 10.97 11.29 -8.89
C LEU A 134 10.14 12.46 -9.42
N MET A 135 9.31 12.26 -10.44
CA MET A 135 8.44 13.31 -10.97
C MET A 135 7.36 13.76 -9.96
N ASP A 136 6.67 12.86 -9.25
CA ASP A 136 5.68 13.27 -8.23
C ASP A 136 6.37 14.00 -7.07
N TYR A 137 7.58 13.58 -6.68
CA TYR A 137 8.38 14.29 -5.69
C TYR A 137 8.77 15.70 -6.14
N MET A 138 9.31 15.85 -7.36
CA MET A 138 9.68 17.16 -7.91
C MET A 138 8.47 18.07 -8.01
N ASN A 139 7.36 17.62 -8.59
CA ASN A 139 6.13 18.40 -8.77
C ASN A 139 5.54 18.91 -7.43
N ARG A 140 5.77 18.22 -6.32
CA ARG A 140 5.37 18.68 -4.98
C ARG A 140 6.34 19.69 -4.39
N LYS A 141 7.63 19.65 -4.73
CA LYS A 141 8.61 20.67 -4.31
C LYS A 141 8.54 21.96 -5.12
N THR A 142 8.05 21.94 -6.37
CA THR A 142 8.05 23.13 -7.24
C THR A 142 7.00 24.19 -6.90
N ARG A 143 6.28 24.08 -5.78
CA ARG A 143 5.46 25.19 -5.27
C ARG A 143 6.29 26.11 -4.39
N THR A 144 7.22 26.85 -4.99
CA THR A 144 7.66 28.13 -4.42
C THR A 144 6.52 29.12 -4.69
N ILE A 145 5.76 29.44 -3.66
CA ILE A 145 4.80 30.54 -3.72
C ILE A 145 5.64 31.82 -3.68
N HIS A 146 5.55 32.63 -4.72
CA HIS A 146 6.01 34.02 -4.73
C HIS A 146 4.90 34.92 -4.18
#